data_AF-A0A5N9BD36-F1
#
_entry.id   AF-A0A5N9BD36-F1
#
_cell.length_a   1.000
_cell.length_b   1.000
_cell.length_c   1.000
_cell.angle_alpha   90.00
_cell.angle_beta   90.00
_cell.angle_gamma   90.00
#
_symmetry.space_group_name_H-M   'P 1'
#
loop_
_entity.id
_entity.type
_entity.pdbx_description
1 polymer ?
#
loop_
_entity_poly.entity_id
_entity_poly.type
_entity_poly.pdbx_seq_one_letter_code
_entity_poly.pdbx_strand_id
1 'polypeptide(L)'
;MNKLPRLFFTFDSNQNILIFEFSDFNVTLNKFENRQHLLYVVGNPIINKTINHKFIWEKINKKISYETIKNIDGEFLIIHHDKKNKSINIYNDRFTSTPLFYLKYRNKFIGSVFYKDIKNFLEKNNDLK
;
A
#
# COMPACT_ATOMS: atom_id res chain seq x y z
N MET A 1 -7.92 7.58 25.78
CA MET A 1 -7.05 6.54 25.19
C MET A 1 -6.55 7.03 23.84
N ASN A 2 -5.24 7.14 23.64
CA ASN A 2 -4.71 7.41 22.31
C ASN A 2 -5.01 6.20 21.41
N LYS A 3 -5.52 6.44 20.20
CA LYS A 3 -5.72 5.38 19.21
C LYS A 3 -4.35 4.83 18.80
N LEU A 4 -4.27 3.50 18.63
CA LEU A 4 -3.05 2.86 18.16
C LEU A 4 -2.86 3.15 16.66
N PRO A 5 -1.61 3.33 16.19
CA PRO A 5 -1.32 3.45 14.77
C PRO A 5 -1.93 2.29 13.98
N ARG A 6 -2.48 2.62 12.81
CA ARG A 6 -3.17 1.66 11.94
C ARG A 6 -2.86 1.95 10.48
N LEU A 7 -2.31 0.96 9.79
CA LEU A 7 -2.18 0.94 8.34
C LEU A 7 -2.59 -0.46 7.93
N PHE A 8 -3.83 -0.56 7.47
CA PHE A 8 -4.47 -1.82 7.11
C PHE A 8 -5.22 -1.63 5.79
N PHE A 9 -5.18 -2.62 4.92
CA PHE A 9 -5.96 -2.59 3.70
C PHE A 9 -6.46 -3.95 3.29
N THR A 10 -7.56 -3.93 2.56
CA THR A 10 -8.15 -5.10 1.93
C THR A 10 -8.49 -4.76 0.49
N PHE A 11 -7.96 -5.57 -0.43
CA PHE A 11 -8.35 -5.57 -1.83
C PHE A 11 -9.22 -6.78 -2.11
N ASP A 12 -10.44 -6.58 -2.59
CA ASP A 12 -11.32 -7.64 -3.08
C ASP A 12 -11.27 -7.68 -4.61
N SER A 13 -10.73 -8.77 -5.18
CA SER A 13 -10.55 -8.88 -6.63
C SER A 13 -11.87 -9.10 -7.39
N ASN A 14 -12.89 -9.63 -6.73
CA ASN A 14 -14.20 -9.87 -7.35
C ASN A 14 -14.96 -8.55 -7.49
N GLN A 15 -14.95 -7.76 -6.41
CA GLN A 15 -15.62 -6.46 -6.37
C GLN A 15 -14.77 -5.35 -7.00
N ASN A 16 -13.46 -5.58 -7.17
CA ASN A 16 -12.49 -4.59 -7.62
C ASN A 16 -12.45 -3.37 -6.69
N ILE A 17 -12.45 -3.60 -5.38
CA ILE A 17 -12.49 -2.56 -4.36
C ILE A 17 -11.25 -2.67 -3.48
N LEU A 18 -10.58 -1.54 -3.25
CA LEU A 18 -9.54 -1.37 -2.24
C LEU A 18 -10.06 -0.53 -1.08
N ILE A 19 -10.15 -1.12 0.10
CA ILE A 19 -10.40 -0.41 1.37
C ILE A 19 -9.05 -0.17 2.04
N PHE A 20 -8.76 1.07 2.40
CA PHE A 20 -7.51 1.48 3.02
C PHE A 20 -7.81 2.28 4.30
N GLU A 21 -7.20 1.86 5.41
CA GLU A 21 -7.35 2.45 6.73
C GLU A 21 -5.97 2.94 7.19
N PHE A 22 -5.87 4.24 7.46
CA PHE A 22 -4.64 4.88 7.91
C PHE A 22 -4.94 5.86 9.04
N SER A 23 -4.33 5.66 10.21
CA SER A 23 -4.48 6.56 11.36
C SER A 23 -3.25 6.53 12.28
N ASP A 24 -3.08 7.64 13.01
CA ASP A 24 -2.15 7.77 14.14
C ASP A 24 -0.68 7.45 13.80
N PHE A 25 -0.28 7.69 12.54
CA PHE A 25 1.10 7.65 12.08
C PHE A 25 1.69 9.05 11.95
N ASN A 26 2.96 9.21 12.34
CA ASN A 26 3.74 10.43 12.07
C ASN A 26 4.47 10.35 10.72
N VAL A 27 3.78 9.89 9.67
CA VAL A 27 4.29 9.87 8.30
C VAL A 27 3.26 10.45 7.34
N THR A 28 3.71 11.02 6.23
CA THR A 28 2.82 11.62 5.24
C THR A 28 2.05 10.55 4.47
N LEU A 29 0.75 10.77 4.27
CA LEU A 29 -0.08 10.00 3.34
C LEU A 29 -0.51 10.90 2.19
N ASN A 30 -0.16 10.52 0.96
CA ASN A 30 -0.68 11.13 -0.25
C ASN A 30 -1.64 10.16 -0.96
N LYS A 31 -2.79 10.67 -1.40
CA LYS A 31 -3.78 9.91 -2.19
C LYS A 31 -3.92 10.55 -3.57
N PHE A 32 -3.83 9.75 -4.61
CA PHE A 32 -4.13 10.14 -5.98
C PHE A 32 -5.16 9.19 -6.57
N GLU A 33 -6.10 9.72 -7.36
CA GLU A 33 -7.17 8.90 -7.91
C GLU A 33 -7.66 9.43 -9.26
N ASN A 34 -7.95 8.52 -10.18
CA ASN A 34 -8.71 8.77 -11.38
C ASN A 34 -9.62 7.56 -11.70
N ARG A 35 -10.18 7.52 -12.92
CA ARG A 35 -11.07 6.44 -13.36
C ARG A 35 -10.39 5.07 -13.42
N GLN A 36 -9.08 5.02 -13.67
CA GLN A 36 -8.33 3.78 -13.89
C GLN A 36 -7.44 3.39 -12.71
N HIS A 37 -7.07 4.36 -11.86
CA HIS A 37 -6.07 4.15 -10.83
C HIS A 37 -6.49 4.80 -9.51
N LEU A 38 -6.15 4.14 -8.42
CA LEU A 38 -6.13 4.69 -7.07
C LEU A 38 -4.75 4.40 -6.48
N LEU A 39 -4.10 5.40 -5.93
CA LEU A 39 -2.74 5.33 -5.42
C LEU A 39 -2.69 5.93 -4.02
N TYR A 40 -2.19 5.14 -3.07
CA TYR A 40 -1.76 5.63 -1.76
C TYR A 40 -0.24 5.61 -1.71
N VAL A 41 0.37 6.71 -1.29
CA VAL A 41 1.81 6.82 -1.06
C VAL A 41 2.01 7.23 0.40
N VAL A 42 2.50 6.28 1.19
CA VAL A 42 2.83 6.46 2.60
C VAL A 42 4.33 6.73 2.70
N GLY A 43 4.72 7.75 3.44
CA GLY A 43 6.12 8.15 3.60
C GLY A 43 6.62 9.07 2.49
N ASN A 44 7.93 9.04 2.26
CA ASN A 44 8.68 10.03 1.51
C ASN A 44 9.53 9.36 0.43
N PRO A 45 8.95 9.06 -0.75
CA PRO A 45 9.73 8.60 -1.89
C PRO A 45 10.64 9.73 -2.39
N ILE A 46 11.94 9.44 -2.48
CA ILE A 46 12.97 10.36 -2.92
C ILE A 46 13.36 10.02 -4.36
N ILE A 47 13.21 10.98 -5.26
CA ILE A 47 13.61 10.91 -6.66
C ILE A 47 14.52 12.09 -6.95
N ASN A 48 15.70 11.82 -7.50
CA ASN A 48 16.72 12.85 -7.78
C ASN A 48 17.02 13.75 -6.56
N LYS A 49 17.18 13.14 -5.37
CA LYS A 49 17.45 13.81 -4.09
C LYS A 49 16.30 14.70 -3.56
N THR A 50 15.09 14.58 -4.10
CA THR A 50 13.93 15.35 -3.65
C THR A 50 12.74 14.44 -3.36
N ILE A 51 11.96 14.76 -2.33
CA ILE A 51 10.70 14.06 -2.07
C ILE A 51 9.72 14.40 -3.19
N ASN A 52 9.20 13.41 -3.90
CA ASN A 52 8.39 13.66 -5.09
C ASN A 52 7.26 12.62 -5.30
N HIS A 53 6.14 12.82 -4.61
CA HIS A 53 4.94 11.97 -4.75
C HIS A 53 4.26 12.11 -6.13
N LYS A 54 4.32 13.29 -6.76
CA LYS A 54 3.71 13.54 -8.08
C LYS A 54 4.40 12.75 -9.18
N PHE A 55 5.72 12.61 -9.13
CA PHE A 55 6.47 11.78 -10.07
C PHE A 55 5.96 10.33 -10.07
N ILE A 56 5.69 9.76 -8.89
CA ILE A 56 5.10 8.41 -8.77
C ILE A 56 3.74 8.36 -9.48
N TRP A 57 2.86 9.34 -9.21
CA TRP A 57 1.55 9.41 -9.83
C TRP A 57 1.62 9.51 -11.37
N GLU A 58 2.51 10.34 -11.90
CA GLU A 58 2.73 10.46 -13.35
C GLU A 58 3.22 9.15 -13.96
N LYS A 59 4.13 8.44 -13.28
CA LYS A 59 4.65 7.15 -13.75
C LYS A 59 3.60 6.05 -13.71
N ILE A 60 2.75 6.02 -12.68
CA ILE A 60 1.62 5.08 -12.60
C ILE A 60 0.67 5.27 -13.79
N ASN A 61 0.29 6.51 -14.10
CA ASN A 61 -0.57 6.81 -15.25
C ASN A 61 0.03 6.42 -16.60
N LYS A 62 1.37 6.40 -16.70
CA LYS A 62 2.11 6.03 -17.91
C LYS A 62 2.56 4.57 -17.92
N LYS A 63 2.08 3.74 -16.99
CA LYS A 63 2.58 2.40 -16.66
C LYS A 63 4.00 2.46 -16.07
N ILE A 64 4.08 2.29 -14.76
CA ILE A 64 5.35 2.27 -14.04
C ILE A 64 6.15 1.00 -14.41
N SER A 65 7.47 1.14 -14.56
CA SER A 65 8.37 0.02 -14.85
C SER A 65 9.24 -0.33 -13.64
N TYR A 66 9.82 -1.52 -13.63
CA TYR A 66 10.75 -1.95 -12.60
C TYR A 66 11.97 -1.01 -12.50
N GLU A 67 12.51 -0.56 -13.64
CA GLU A 67 13.64 0.38 -13.69
C GLU A 67 13.28 1.73 -13.06
N THR A 68 12.02 2.16 -13.19
CA THR A 68 11.55 3.37 -12.50
C THR A 68 11.51 3.14 -11.00
N ILE A 69 10.95 2.01 -10.55
CA ILE A 69 10.78 1.69 -9.13
C ILE A 69 12.12 1.52 -8.42
N LYS A 70 13.07 0.82 -9.07
CA LYS A 70 14.41 0.54 -8.54
C LYS A 70 15.20 1.80 -8.19
N ASN A 71 14.89 2.94 -8.83
CA ASN A 71 15.57 4.21 -8.63
C ASN A 71 14.83 5.15 -7.66
N ILE A 72 13.79 4.67 -6.98
CA ILE A 72 13.12 5.42 -5.92
C ILE A 72 13.81 5.08 -4.60
N ASP A 73 14.39 6.10 -3.96
CA ASP A 73 15.00 5.99 -2.64
C ASP A 73 14.04 6.51 -1.55
N GLY A 74 14.50 6.50 -0.29
CA GLY A 74 13.76 7.00 0.86
C GLY A 74 12.99 5.91 1.61
N GLU A 75 12.08 6.35 2.46
CA GLU A 75 11.23 5.47 3.29
C GLU A 75 9.80 5.59 2.80
N PHE A 76 9.29 4.54 2.15
CA PHE A 76 7.95 4.60 1.57
C PHE A 76 7.27 3.24 1.44
N LEU A 77 5.93 3.30 1.40
CA LEU A 77 5.05 2.23 0.99
C LEU A 77 4.03 2.80 0.00
N ILE A 78 4.06 2.28 -1.23
CA ILE A 78 3.13 2.64 -2.29
C ILE A 78 2.14 1.50 -2.49
N ILE A 79 0.85 1.80 -2.42
CA ILE A 79 -0.24 0.87 -2.67
C ILE A 79 -1.02 1.39 -3.88
N HIS A 80 -0.93 0.67 -4.99
CA HIS A 80 -1.55 1.02 -6.27
C HIS A 80 -2.67 0.04 -6.60
N HIS A 81 -3.90 0.52 -6.66
CA HIS A 81 -5.03 -0.19 -7.22
C HIS A 81 -5.20 0.17 -8.70
N ASP A 82 -4.92 -0.80 -9.56
CA ASP A 82 -5.22 -0.75 -10.98
C ASP A 82 -6.66 -1.23 -11.20
N LYS A 83 -7.59 -0.27 -11.26
CA LYS A 83 -9.03 -0.52 -11.44
C LYS A 83 -9.32 -1.16 -12.78
N LYS A 84 -8.50 -0.89 -13.81
CA LYS A 84 -8.68 -1.43 -15.17
C LYS A 84 -8.33 -2.92 -15.19
N ASN A 85 -7.20 -3.28 -14.61
CA ASN A 85 -6.71 -4.66 -14.60
C ASN A 85 -7.20 -5.49 -13.39
N LYS A 86 -8.02 -4.88 -12.51
CA LYS A 86 -8.50 -5.49 -11.26
C LYS A 86 -7.36 -6.05 -10.41
N SER A 87 -6.29 -5.28 -10.29
CA SER A 87 -5.10 -5.71 -9.56
C SER A 87 -4.64 -4.68 -8.55
N ILE A 88 -3.85 -5.16 -7.59
CA ILE A 88 -3.12 -4.35 -6.65
C ILE A 88 -1.64 -4.57 -6.88
N ASN A 89 -0.88 -3.46 -6.95
CA ASN A 89 0.57 -3.47 -7.02
C ASN A 89 1.08 -2.76 -5.77
N ILE A 90 2.12 -3.30 -5.16
CA ILE A 90 2.69 -2.78 -3.93
C ILE A 90 4.18 -2.59 -4.14
N TYR A 91 4.68 -1.40 -3.79
CA TYR A 91 6.08 -1.05 -3.92
C TYR A 91 6.57 -0.50 -2.58
N ASN A 92 7.69 -1.01 -2.09
CA ASN A 92 8.34 -0.56 -0.86
C ASN A 92 9.82 -0.28 -1.11
N ASP A 93 10.46 0.43 -0.19
CA ASP A 93 11.90 0.61 -0.25
C ASP A 93 12.66 -0.68 0.15
N ARG A 94 13.92 -0.77 -0.31
CA ARG A 94 14.73 -2.00 -0.23
C ARG A 94 15.47 -2.21 1.11
N PHE A 95 15.48 -1.25 2.03
CA PHE A 95 16.42 -1.26 3.17
C PHE A 95 15.83 -0.89 4.53
N THR A 96 14.81 -0.04 4.57
CA THR A 96 14.25 0.56 5.78
C THR A 96 12.72 0.49 5.81
N SER A 97 12.12 -0.26 4.87
CA SER A 97 10.67 -0.23 4.68
C SER A 97 9.91 -0.68 5.90
N THR A 98 8.84 0.05 6.18
CA THR A 98 7.80 -0.35 7.12
C THR A 98 7.39 -1.79 6.77
N PRO A 99 7.54 -2.76 7.70
CA PRO A 99 7.35 -4.17 7.40
C PRO A 99 5.92 -4.39 6.95
N LEU A 100 5.71 -4.91 5.75
CA LEU A 100 4.38 -5.24 5.25
C LEU A 100 4.09 -6.73 5.47
N PHE A 101 3.18 -7.01 6.39
CA PHE A 101 2.60 -8.33 6.56
C PHE A 101 1.36 -8.45 5.68
N TYR A 102 1.25 -9.55 4.93
CA TYR A 102 0.14 -9.74 4.03
C TYR A 102 -0.31 -11.20 3.95
N LEU A 103 -1.53 -11.37 3.49
CA LEU A 103 -2.22 -12.65 3.38
C LEU A 103 -3.12 -12.61 2.13
N LYS A 104 -3.05 -13.66 1.32
CA LYS A 104 -4.09 -13.97 0.35
C LYS A 104 -5.16 -14.84 1.02
N TYR A 105 -6.36 -14.31 1.18
CA TYR A 105 -7.48 -15.01 1.79
C TYR A 105 -8.66 -15.07 0.81
N ARG A 106 -8.91 -16.24 0.22
CA ARG A 106 -9.93 -16.43 -0.83
C ARG A 106 -9.69 -15.44 -2.00
N ASN A 107 -10.66 -14.58 -2.29
CA ASN A 107 -10.64 -13.52 -3.31
C ASN A 107 -10.08 -12.18 -2.80
N LYS A 108 -9.53 -12.16 -1.58
CA LYS A 108 -9.03 -10.95 -0.94
C LYS A 108 -7.52 -10.99 -0.76
N PHE A 109 -6.90 -9.85 -0.99
CA PHE A 109 -5.54 -9.58 -0.56
C PHE A 109 -5.61 -8.61 0.62
N ILE A 110 -5.03 -9.01 1.75
CA ILE A 110 -5.08 -8.26 3.01
C ILE A 110 -3.65 -7.89 3.36
N GLY A 111 -3.41 -6.63 3.71
CA GLY A 111 -2.09 -6.15 4.11
C GLY A 111 -2.17 -5.25 5.34
N SER A 112 -1.15 -5.33 6.18
CA SER A 112 -0.95 -4.43 7.33
C SER A 112 0.53 -4.28 7.63
N VAL A 113 0.88 -3.15 8.23
CA VAL A 113 2.23 -2.97 8.81
C VAL A 113 2.41 -3.56 10.21
N PHE A 114 1.33 -4.08 10.80
CA PHE A 114 1.37 -4.77 12.07
C PHE A 114 0.94 -6.22 11.91
N TYR A 115 1.82 -7.16 12.23
CA TYR A 115 1.53 -8.60 12.19
C TYR A 115 0.27 -8.97 12.99
N LYS A 116 0.04 -8.30 14.13
CA LYS A 116 -1.14 -8.50 14.98
C LYS A 116 -2.46 -8.37 14.20
N ASP A 117 -2.52 -7.52 13.16
CA ASP A 117 -3.75 -7.33 12.39
C ASP A 117 -4.05 -8.54 11.51
N ILE A 118 -3.01 -9.15 10.94
CA ILE A 118 -3.12 -10.41 10.19
C ILE A 118 -3.53 -11.54 11.13
N LYS A 119 -2.90 -11.62 12.31
CA LYS A 119 -3.25 -12.61 13.35
C LYS A 119 -4.72 -12.45 13.79
N ASN A 120 -5.12 -11.25 14.18
CA ASN A 120 -6.49 -10.94 14.61
C ASN A 120 -7.52 -11.23 13.50
N PHE A 121 -7.16 -10.99 12.23
CA PHE A 121 -8.02 -11.36 11.10
C PHE A 121 -8.22 -12.88 11.04
N LEU A 122 -7.16 -13.67 11.14
CA LEU A 122 -7.24 -15.13 11.09
C LEU A 122 -7.97 -15.72 12.30
N GLU A 123 -7.73 -15.22 13.52
CA GLU A 123 -8.43 -15.64 14.74
C GLU A 123 -9.95 -15.42 14.61
N LYS A 124 -10.37 -14.24 14.12
CA LYS A 124 -11.79 -13.94 13.90
C LYS A 124 -12.46 -14.86 12.89
N ASN A 125 -11.70 -15.46 11.98
CA ASN A 125 -12.20 -16.40 10.97
C ASN A 125 -11.98 -17.87 11.37
N ASN A 126 -11.49 -18.16 12.57
CA ASN A 126 -11.14 -19.50 13.04
C ASN A 126 -10.10 -20.24 12.15
N ASP A 127 -9.23 -19.47 11.49
CA ASP A 127 -8.20 -19.99 10.58
C ASP A 127 -6.79 -19.97 11.21
N LEU A 128 -6.66 -19.45 12.44
CA LEU A 128 -5.45 -19.58 13.24
C LEU A 128 -5.52 -20.91 14.01
N LYS A 129 -4.66 -21.87 13.64
CA LYS A 129 -4.51 -23.14 14.35
C LYS A 129 -3.57 -23.02 15.54
#